data_AF-A0A6I9RNX7-F1
#
_entry.id   AF-A0A6I9RNX7-F1
#
_cell.length_a   1.000
_cell.length_b   1.000
_cell.length_c   1.000
_cell.angle_alpha   90.00
_cell.angle_beta   90.00
_cell.angle_gamma   90.00
#
_symmetry.space_group_name_H-M   'P 1'
#
loop_
_entity.id
_entity.type
_entity.pdbx_description
1 polymer ?
#
loop_
_entity_poly.entity_id
_entity_poly.type
_entity_poly.pdbx_seq_one_letter_code
_entity_poly.pdbx_strand_id
1 'polypeptide(L)'
;MLRPPDHQVAGHQAAEGQLGPLVDGAGFFYKPLQGDDRGAHEAAFYSSFSSDPRVPPHVRAFFPGFHGTQLLPASDGSGPHPHLVLDDLAACLRRPSLIDIKIGARTWYPSAPDDYFHKCLKKDRDTTSLALGFRISGAWIHQGGDAGFWRPDRDAVRRFTAKDVRRTLRQFVSSNPASDPGPPDCAFASAVYGRSDGVLAQLLELKAWFEDQTLFHFYSASVLVMYEREEVEGRRAGGGVRVKLVDFAHVMEGNGVIDHNFLGGLCSLIKFISEILTDPDECSAESNKAQLS
;
A
#
# COMPACT_ATOMS: atom_id res chain seq x y z
N MET A 1 21.28 7.53 -14.06
CA MET A 1 22.19 6.96 -13.04
C MET A 1 21.31 6.32 -11.99
N LEU A 2 21.55 5.05 -11.63
CA LEU A 2 20.73 4.38 -10.63
C LEU A 2 20.96 4.97 -9.24
N ARG A 3 19.88 5.13 -8.46
CA ARG A 3 19.92 5.65 -7.09
C ARG A 3 18.79 5.03 -6.25
N PRO A 4 18.88 5.04 -4.92
CA PRO A 4 17.75 4.68 -4.07
C PRO A 4 16.50 5.53 -4.37
N PRO A 5 15.28 4.95 -4.33
CA PRO A 5 14.05 5.72 -4.47
C PRO A 5 13.85 6.67 -3.28
N ASP A 6 13.45 7.90 -3.57
CA ASP A 6 13.18 8.91 -2.55
C ASP A 6 11.96 8.58 -1.70
N HIS A 7 11.01 7.80 -2.24
CA HIS A 7 9.64 7.63 -1.71
C HIS A 7 9.29 6.18 -1.29
N GLN A 8 10.25 5.42 -0.75
CA GLN A 8 10.03 4.03 -0.30
C GLN A 8 9.48 3.94 1.12
N VAL A 9 8.17 3.68 1.25
CA VAL A 9 7.41 3.77 2.52
C VAL A 9 7.50 2.52 3.39
N ALA A 10 7.59 1.35 2.77
CA ALA A 10 7.68 0.06 3.43
C ALA A 10 8.61 -0.89 2.65
N GLY A 11 8.91 -2.06 3.23
CA GLY A 11 9.80 -3.05 2.61
C GLY A 11 11.28 -2.79 2.84
N HIS A 12 12.14 -3.33 1.97
CA HIS A 12 13.60 -3.18 2.05
C HIS A 12 14.00 -1.82 1.47
N GLN A 13 14.94 -1.14 2.12
CA GLN A 13 15.48 0.15 1.67
C GLN A 13 16.93 -0.02 1.24
N ALA A 14 17.31 0.62 0.15
CA ALA A 14 18.69 0.67 -0.33
C ALA A 14 19.48 1.71 0.49
N ALA A 15 19.81 1.35 1.73
CA ALA A 15 20.51 2.23 2.68
C ALA A 15 21.49 1.41 3.54
N GLU A 16 22.56 2.05 4.01
CA GLU A 16 23.48 1.47 5.01
C GLU A 16 24.06 0.09 4.61
N GLY A 17 24.32 -0.12 3.32
CA GLY A 17 24.82 -1.41 2.81
C GLY A 17 23.77 -2.52 2.78
N GLN A 18 22.48 -2.20 2.86
CA GLN A 18 21.39 -3.15 2.67
C GLN A 18 20.94 -3.20 1.21
N LEU A 19 20.62 -4.41 0.75
CA LEU A 19 20.02 -4.62 -0.55
C LEU A 19 18.60 -4.05 -0.56
N GLY A 20 18.32 -3.19 -1.53
CA GLY A 20 17.03 -2.56 -1.69
C GLY A 20 16.81 -2.07 -3.11
N PRO A 21 15.63 -1.46 -3.36
CA PRO A 21 15.27 -1.01 -4.70
C PRO A 21 16.10 0.18 -5.17
N LEU A 22 16.16 0.32 -6.48
CA LEU A 22 16.78 1.45 -7.18
C LEU A 22 15.79 2.07 -8.17
N VAL A 23 16.03 3.31 -8.57
CA VAL A 23 15.33 4.00 -9.66
C VAL A 23 16.34 4.64 -10.61
N ASP A 24 15.98 4.79 -11.88
CA ASP A 24 16.85 5.42 -12.89
C ASP A 24 16.57 6.91 -13.12
N GLY A 25 15.44 7.42 -12.61
CA GLY A 25 14.95 8.77 -12.86
C GLY A 25 14.27 8.96 -14.23
N ALA A 26 14.15 7.89 -15.03
CA ALA A 26 13.45 7.85 -16.30
C ALA A 26 12.07 7.15 -16.22
N GLY A 27 11.67 6.74 -15.01
CA GLY A 27 10.35 6.16 -14.73
C GLY A 27 10.38 4.67 -14.43
N PHE A 28 11.57 4.06 -14.25
CA PHE A 28 11.68 2.65 -13.86
C PHE A 28 12.14 2.47 -12.42
N PHE A 29 11.51 1.50 -11.76
CA PHE A 29 11.80 1.00 -10.44
C PHE A 29 12.38 -0.41 -10.53
N TYR A 30 13.57 -0.59 -9.98
CA TYR A 30 14.33 -1.82 -9.99
C TYR A 30 14.23 -2.49 -8.62
N LYS A 31 13.37 -3.50 -8.51
CA LYS A 31 13.16 -4.25 -7.26
C LYS A 31 14.11 -5.45 -7.23
N PRO A 32 15.06 -5.55 -6.30
CA PRO A 32 15.92 -6.71 -6.22
C PRO A 32 15.09 -7.97 -6.00
N LEU A 33 15.38 -9.04 -6.74
CA LEU A 33 14.72 -10.33 -6.54
C LEU A 33 15.10 -10.82 -5.14
N GLN A 34 14.07 -11.08 -4.33
CA GLN A 34 14.24 -11.62 -2.98
C GLN A 34 14.63 -13.09 -3.03
N GLY A 35 15.44 -13.53 -2.06
CA GLY A 35 15.77 -14.94 -1.87
C GLY A 35 14.57 -15.81 -1.48
N ASP A 36 14.82 -17.12 -1.35
CA ASP A 36 13.82 -18.15 -1.05
C ASP A 36 12.70 -18.21 -2.12
N ASP A 37 13.09 -18.10 -3.40
CA ASP A 37 12.23 -18.07 -4.60
C ASP A 37 11.19 -16.95 -4.66
N ARG A 38 11.07 -16.10 -3.63
CA ARG A 38 10.10 -14.98 -3.57
C ARG A 38 10.24 -14.04 -4.76
N GLY A 39 11.47 -13.66 -5.11
CA GLY A 39 11.71 -12.81 -6.27
C GLY A 39 11.35 -13.49 -7.60
N ALA A 40 11.60 -14.80 -7.70
CA ALA A 40 11.28 -15.58 -8.89
C ALA A 40 9.75 -15.75 -9.05
N HIS A 41 9.03 -16.00 -7.95
CA HIS A 41 7.56 -16.05 -7.95
C HIS A 41 6.94 -14.72 -8.36
N GLU A 42 7.47 -13.59 -7.86
CA GLU A 42 6.98 -12.26 -8.26
C GLU A 42 7.23 -12.00 -9.76
N ALA A 43 8.40 -12.39 -10.28
CA ALA A 43 8.69 -12.29 -11.72
C ALA A 43 7.75 -13.12 -12.58
N ALA A 44 7.48 -14.36 -12.16
CA ALA A 44 6.58 -15.28 -12.84
C ALA A 44 5.12 -14.78 -12.82
N PHE A 45 4.69 -14.22 -11.68
CA PHE A 45 3.39 -13.56 -11.57
C PHE A 45 3.27 -12.44 -12.60
N TYR A 46 4.20 -11.46 -12.62
CA TYR A 46 4.08 -10.36 -13.58
C TYR A 46 4.12 -10.83 -15.04
N SER A 47 5.00 -11.78 -15.37
CA SER A 47 5.12 -12.31 -16.73
C SER A 47 3.81 -12.93 -17.24
N SER A 48 3.13 -13.71 -16.38
CA SER A 48 1.84 -14.32 -16.70
C SER A 48 0.69 -13.29 -16.66
N PHE A 49 0.63 -12.46 -15.62
CA PHE A 49 -0.42 -11.47 -15.41
C PHE A 49 -0.50 -10.43 -16.52
N SER A 50 0.64 -9.88 -16.96
CA SER A 50 0.68 -8.81 -17.96
C SER A 50 0.14 -9.24 -19.34
N SER A 51 0.15 -10.55 -19.63
CA SER A 51 -0.30 -11.11 -20.91
C SER A 51 -1.65 -11.83 -20.84
N ASP A 52 -2.23 -12.04 -19.64
CA ASP A 52 -3.45 -12.83 -19.47
C ASP A 52 -4.71 -12.08 -19.98
N PRO A 53 -5.35 -12.53 -21.09
CA PRO A 53 -6.50 -11.84 -21.67
C PRO A 53 -7.75 -11.84 -20.76
N ARG A 54 -7.77 -12.66 -19.71
CA ARG A 54 -8.87 -12.72 -18.74
C ARG A 54 -8.84 -11.55 -17.75
N VAL A 55 -7.70 -10.84 -17.64
CA VAL A 55 -7.56 -9.66 -16.78
C VAL A 55 -7.91 -8.40 -17.59
N PRO A 56 -8.99 -7.68 -17.25
CA PRO A 56 -9.39 -6.49 -17.99
C PRO A 56 -8.35 -5.36 -17.96
N PRO A 57 -8.23 -4.53 -19.02
CA PRO A 57 -7.27 -3.43 -19.06
C PRO A 57 -7.37 -2.43 -17.90
N HIS A 58 -8.59 -2.11 -17.47
CA HIS A 58 -8.82 -1.19 -16.34
C HIS A 58 -8.30 -1.78 -15.01
N VAL A 59 -8.37 -3.11 -14.84
CA VAL A 59 -7.80 -3.80 -13.68
C VAL A 59 -6.27 -3.79 -13.73
N ARG A 60 -5.68 -4.03 -14.90
CA ARG A 60 -4.21 -4.01 -15.06
C ARG A 60 -3.62 -2.66 -14.69
N ALA A 61 -4.37 -1.57 -14.84
CA ALA A 61 -3.94 -0.24 -14.43
C ALA A 61 -3.69 -0.11 -12.92
N PHE A 62 -4.19 -1.01 -12.07
CA PHE A 62 -3.85 -1.02 -10.63
C PHE A 62 -2.49 -1.64 -10.33
N PHE A 63 -1.81 -2.27 -11.30
CA PHE A 63 -0.53 -2.93 -11.10
C PHE A 63 0.58 -2.07 -11.73
N PRO A 64 1.82 -2.10 -11.19
CA PRO A 64 2.96 -1.54 -11.90
C PRO A 64 3.15 -2.23 -13.25
N GLY A 65 3.44 -1.48 -14.31
CA GLY A 65 3.88 -2.06 -15.57
C GLY A 65 5.15 -2.88 -15.38
N PHE A 66 5.23 -4.02 -16.05
CA PHE A 66 6.36 -4.95 -15.96
C PHE A 66 7.15 -4.95 -17.25
N HIS A 67 8.48 -4.77 -17.13
CA HIS A 67 9.40 -4.60 -18.26
C HIS A 67 10.47 -5.71 -18.29
N GLY A 68 10.23 -6.82 -17.60
CA GLY A 68 11.15 -7.94 -17.51
C GLY A 68 12.07 -7.88 -16.28
N THR A 69 13.16 -8.63 -16.36
CA THR A 69 14.19 -8.70 -15.33
C THR A 69 15.54 -8.27 -15.88
N GLN A 70 16.35 -7.61 -15.06
CA GLN A 70 17.67 -7.14 -15.46
C GLN A 70 18.71 -7.43 -14.37
N LEU A 71 19.92 -7.81 -14.78
CA LEU A 71 21.06 -7.94 -13.88
C LEU A 71 21.72 -6.56 -13.69
N LEU A 72 21.82 -6.09 -12.45
CA LEU A 72 22.33 -4.76 -12.10
C LEU A 72 23.30 -4.84 -10.91
N PRO A 73 24.24 -3.91 -10.76
CA PRO A 73 24.99 -3.77 -9.52
C PRO A 73 24.03 -3.59 -8.33
N ALA A 74 24.15 -4.48 -7.34
CA ALA A 74 23.36 -4.47 -6.12
C ALA A 74 23.63 -3.22 -5.28
N SER A 75 22.60 -2.71 -4.62
CA SER A 75 22.70 -1.49 -3.81
C SER A 75 23.57 -1.66 -2.55
N ASP A 76 23.79 -2.90 -2.11
CA ASP A 76 24.67 -3.25 -0.99
C ASP A 76 26.16 -3.40 -1.41
N GLY A 77 26.47 -3.28 -2.70
CA GLY A 77 27.83 -3.45 -3.22
C GLY A 77 28.28 -4.90 -3.35
N SER A 78 27.39 -5.89 -3.18
CA SER A 78 27.71 -7.33 -3.31
C SER A 78 28.02 -7.80 -4.73
N GLY A 79 27.84 -6.94 -5.74
CA GLY A 79 28.07 -7.25 -7.14
C GLY A 79 26.78 -7.33 -7.96
N PRO A 80 26.78 -7.96 -9.14
CA PRO A 80 25.58 -8.07 -9.97
C PRO A 80 24.49 -8.91 -9.29
N HIS A 81 23.28 -8.36 -9.17
CA HIS A 81 22.10 -9.01 -8.59
C HIS A 81 20.89 -8.83 -9.53
N PRO A 82 20.02 -9.85 -9.68
CA PRO A 82 18.84 -9.75 -10.54
C PRO A 82 17.77 -8.83 -9.93
N HIS A 83 17.18 -7.98 -10.76
CA HIS A 83 16.10 -7.05 -10.39
C HIS A 83 14.89 -7.20 -11.31
N LEU A 84 13.69 -7.06 -10.77
CA LEU A 84 12.47 -6.80 -11.54
C LEU A 84 12.51 -5.36 -12.02
N VAL A 85 12.14 -5.12 -13.28
CA VAL A 85 11.98 -3.79 -13.83
C VAL A 85 10.49 -3.46 -13.88
N LEU A 86 10.07 -2.52 -13.03
CA LEU A 86 8.68 -2.09 -12.88
C LEU A 86 8.54 -0.60 -13.19
N ASP A 87 7.32 -0.14 -13.48
CA ASP A 87 7.03 1.30 -13.47
C ASP A 87 7.31 1.89 -12.08
N ASP A 88 8.03 3.02 -12.03
CA ASP A 88 8.15 3.82 -10.82
C ASP A 88 6.82 4.56 -10.57
N LEU A 89 6.02 4.01 -9.65
CA LEU A 89 4.70 4.52 -9.29
C LEU A 89 4.74 5.95 -8.74
N ALA A 90 5.86 6.35 -8.14
CA ALA A 90 6.06 7.68 -7.59
C ALA A 90 6.83 8.60 -8.56
N ALA A 91 7.10 8.15 -9.79
CA ALA A 91 7.68 8.99 -10.82
C ALA A 91 6.82 10.25 -11.01
N CYS A 92 7.53 11.36 -11.20
CA CYS A 92 6.99 12.71 -11.33
C CYS A 92 6.34 13.29 -10.07
N LEU A 93 6.25 12.55 -8.96
CA LEU A 93 5.76 13.10 -7.69
C LEU A 93 6.92 13.76 -6.93
N ARG A 94 6.72 14.99 -6.46
CA ARG A 94 7.73 15.77 -5.74
C ARG A 94 7.67 15.50 -4.25
N ARG A 95 6.50 15.67 -3.63
CA ARG A 95 6.31 15.53 -2.17
C ARG A 95 5.02 14.76 -1.85
N PRO A 96 4.83 13.55 -2.40
CA PRO A 96 3.61 12.79 -2.21
C PRO A 96 3.43 12.32 -0.77
N SER A 97 2.20 12.34 -0.28
CA SER A 97 1.81 11.51 0.86
C SER A 97 1.58 10.10 0.35
N LEU A 98 2.12 9.09 1.05
CA LEU A 98 1.96 7.67 0.72
C LEU A 98 1.55 6.84 1.94
N ILE A 99 0.76 5.79 1.70
CA ILE A 99 0.45 4.79 2.72
C ILE A 99 0.41 3.39 2.10
N ASP A 100 1.15 2.46 2.70
CA ASP A 100 1.17 1.04 2.35
C ASP A 100 0.24 0.28 3.29
N ILE A 101 -0.79 -0.33 2.74
CA ILE A 101 -1.81 -1.06 3.49
C ILE A 101 -1.81 -2.51 3.02
N LYS A 102 -1.33 -3.41 3.89
CA LYS A 102 -1.30 -4.83 3.59
C LYS A 102 -2.66 -5.45 3.82
N ILE A 103 -3.19 -6.13 2.79
CA ILE A 103 -4.55 -6.64 2.75
C ILE A 103 -4.57 -8.13 3.08
N GLY A 104 -5.62 -8.57 3.78
CA GLY A 104 -5.85 -9.94 4.21
C GLY A 104 -5.78 -10.10 5.73
N ALA A 105 -6.67 -10.93 6.26
CA ALA A 105 -6.65 -11.34 7.67
C ALA A 105 -5.51 -12.32 7.97
N ARG A 106 -5.08 -13.06 6.95
CA ARG A 106 -3.87 -13.89 6.94
C ARG A 106 -2.92 -13.46 5.85
N THR A 107 -1.63 -13.47 6.15
CA THR A 107 -0.54 -13.14 5.21
C THR A 107 0.31 -14.34 4.80
N TRP A 108 0.01 -15.52 5.36
CA TRP A 108 0.52 -16.82 4.93
C TRP A 108 -0.42 -17.49 3.91
N TYR A 109 0.15 -18.27 2.99
CA TYR A 109 -0.55 -19.04 1.98
C TYR A 109 -0.65 -20.53 2.40
N PRO A 110 -1.63 -21.31 1.88
CA PRO A 110 -1.92 -22.66 2.39
C PRO A 110 -0.75 -23.66 2.36
N SER A 111 0.15 -23.53 1.38
CA SER A 111 1.33 -24.38 1.22
C SER A 111 2.62 -23.75 1.75
N ALA A 112 2.51 -22.74 2.62
CA ALA A 112 3.68 -22.07 3.18
C ALA A 112 4.51 -23.02 4.05
N PRO A 113 5.85 -22.95 3.98
CA PRO A 113 6.73 -23.63 4.92
C PRO A 113 6.41 -23.25 6.37
N ASP A 114 6.62 -24.19 7.31
CA ASP A 114 6.24 -24.03 8.71
C ASP A 114 6.83 -22.78 9.36
N ASP A 115 8.10 -22.48 9.10
CA ASP A 115 8.78 -21.30 9.66
C ASP A 115 8.14 -19.99 9.16
N TYR A 116 7.83 -19.91 7.86
CA TYR A 116 7.12 -18.78 7.26
C TYR A 116 5.69 -18.67 7.81
N PHE A 117 4.97 -19.79 7.90
CA PHE A 117 3.63 -19.85 8.47
C PHE A 117 3.59 -19.30 9.89
N HIS A 118 4.45 -19.80 10.80
CA HIS A 118 4.48 -19.34 12.19
C HIS A 118 4.89 -17.88 12.31
N LYS A 119 5.84 -17.41 11.49
CA LYS A 119 6.26 -16.01 11.43
C LYS A 119 5.10 -15.10 11.01
N CYS A 120 4.39 -15.45 9.94
CA CYS A 120 3.24 -14.68 9.47
C CYS A 120 2.08 -14.73 10.46
N LEU A 121 1.73 -15.92 10.97
CA LEU A 121 0.66 -16.09 11.95
C LEU A 121 0.89 -15.23 13.20
N LYS A 122 2.13 -15.22 13.73
CA LYS A 122 2.49 -14.36 14.86
C LYS A 122 2.29 -12.89 14.50
N LYS A 123 2.80 -12.44 13.36
CA LYS A 123 2.65 -11.05 12.90
C LYS A 123 1.18 -10.66 12.67
N ASP A 124 0.37 -11.57 12.14
CA ASP A 124 -1.04 -11.31 11.86
C ASP A 124 -1.84 -11.18 13.16
N ARG A 125 -1.47 -11.92 14.22
CA ARG A 125 -2.04 -11.79 15.57
C ARG A 125 -1.58 -10.53 16.30
N ASP A 126 -0.31 -10.17 16.15
CA ASP A 126 0.30 -9.03 16.83
C ASP A 126 -0.04 -7.68 16.17
N THR A 127 -0.78 -7.69 15.05
CA THR A 127 -1.17 -6.50 14.29
C THR A 127 -2.68 -6.47 14.04
N THR A 128 -3.16 -5.43 13.35
CA THR A 128 -4.57 -5.30 12.97
C THR A 128 -5.03 -6.26 11.87
N SER A 129 -4.13 -7.04 11.24
CA SER A 129 -4.50 -7.95 10.16
C SER A 129 -5.63 -8.91 10.56
N LEU A 130 -5.48 -9.65 11.66
CA LEU A 130 -6.50 -10.62 12.06
C LEU A 130 -7.85 -9.95 12.41
N ALA A 131 -7.81 -8.78 13.05
CA ALA A 131 -9.01 -8.10 13.54
C ALA A 131 -9.75 -7.28 12.46
N LEU A 132 -9.01 -6.66 11.54
CA LEU A 132 -9.56 -5.75 10.52
C LEU A 132 -9.53 -6.33 9.11
N GLY A 133 -8.85 -7.45 8.88
CA GLY A 133 -8.58 -7.95 7.54
C GLY A 133 -7.54 -7.14 6.78
N PHE A 134 -6.88 -6.18 7.41
CA PHE A 134 -5.76 -5.42 6.83
C PHE A 134 -4.91 -4.77 7.94
N ARG A 135 -3.72 -4.30 7.58
CA ARG A 135 -2.88 -3.47 8.46
C ARG A 135 -2.15 -2.39 7.67
N ILE A 136 -1.88 -1.25 8.30
CA ILE A 136 -0.91 -0.29 7.77
C ILE A 136 0.48 -0.90 7.95
N SER A 137 1.29 -0.92 6.89
CA SER A 137 2.67 -1.41 6.93
C SER A 137 3.70 -0.27 6.90
N GLY A 138 3.30 0.91 6.44
CA GLY A 138 4.07 2.15 6.50
C GLY A 138 3.22 3.33 6.04
N ALA A 139 3.54 4.53 6.53
CA ALA A 139 2.86 5.76 6.13
C ALA A 139 3.87 6.91 6.11
N TRP A 140 3.90 7.68 5.03
CA TRP A 140 4.68 8.91 4.90
C TRP A 140 3.71 10.03 4.55
N ILE A 141 3.39 10.89 5.51
CA ILE A 141 2.33 11.88 5.36
C ILE A 141 2.96 13.27 5.34
N HIS A 142 2.79 13.99 4.22
CA HIS A 142 3.28 15.36 4.10
C HIS A 142 2.54 16.27 5.09
N GLN A 143 3.28 17.10 5.82
CA GLN A 143 2.76 17.90 6.93
C GLN A 143 2.43 19.36 6.56
N GLY A 144 2.45 19.69 5.26
CA GLY A 144 2.24 21.05 4.75
C GLY A 144 3.50 21.92 4.78
N GLY A 145 3.59 22.88 3.85
CA GLY A 145 4.74 23.79 3.72
C GLY A 145 6.08 23.06 3.73
N ASP A 146 7.04 23.55 4.51
CA ASP A 146 8.37 22.95 4.66
C ASP A 146 8.48 22.00 5.87
N ALA A 147 7.36 21.63 6.50
CA ALA A 147 7.33 20.80 7.71
C ALA A 147 7.71 19.32 7.49
N GLY A 148 8.18 18.95 6.29
CA GLY A 148 8.64 17.61 5.98
C GLY A 148 7.51 16.56 5.95
N PHE A 149 7.80 15.38 6.52
CA PHE A 149 6.90 14.23 6.52
C PHE A 149 6.77 13.64 7.92
N TRP A 150 5.55 13.28 8.31
CA TRP A 150 5.33 12.39 9.43
C TRP A 150 5.48 10.94 8.97
N ARG A 151 6.38 10.21 9.63
CA ARG A 151 6.77 8.84 9.32
C ARG A 151 6.79 8.03 10.61
N PRO A 152 5.68 7.39 11.03
CA PRO A 152 5.71 6.52 12.19
C PRO A 152 6.72 5.40 11.98
N ASP A 153 7.51 5.10 13.01
CA ASP A 153 8.48 4.02 12.92
C ASP A 153 7.79 2.66 12.76
N ARG A 154 8.53 1.70 12.20
CA ARG A 154 8.00 0.38 11.87
C ARG A 154 7.43 -0.36 13.09
N ASP A 155 8.02 -0.18 14.26
CA ASP A 155 7.61 -0.90 15.46
C ASP A 155 6.39 -0.22 16.11
N ALA A 156 6.24 1.10 15.98
CA ALA A 156 5.01 1.82 16.29
C ALA A 156 3.86 1.35 15.39
N VAL A 157 4.05 1.29 14.07
CA VAL A 157 3.03 0.82 13.11
C VAL A 157 2.59 -0.62 13.42
N ARG A 158 3.51 -1.49 13.85
CA ARG A 158 3.18 -2.86 14.25
C ARG A 158 2.25 -2.92 15.47
N ARG A 159 2.30 -1.95 16.37
CA ARG A 159 1.48 -1.89 17.59
C ARG A 159 0.17 -1.14 17.39
N PHE A 160 -0.14 -0.69 16.17
CA PHE A 160 -1.39 0.02 15.90
C PHE A 160 -2.60 -0.84 16.27
N THR A 161 -3.55 -0.21 16.95
CA THR A 161 -4.90 -0.70 17.16
C THR A 161 -5.83 -0.23 16.04
N ALA A 162 -7.09 -0.65 16.07
CA ALA A 162 -8.11 -0.12 15.15
C ALA A 162 -8.27 1.40 15.26
N LYS A 163 -8.13 1.97 16.46
CA LYS A 163 -8.18 3.42 16.70
C LYS A 163 -7.00 4.13 16.05
N ASP A 164 -5.80 3.57 16.13
CA ASP A 164 -4.60 4.13 15.51
C ASP A 164 -4.68 4.07 13.98
N VAL A 165 -5.24 2.99 13.43
CA VAL A 165 -5.53 2.86 11.99
C VAL A 165 -6.50 3.95 11.53
N ARG A 166 -7.63 4.13 12.21
CA ARG A 166 -8.60 5.20 11.91
C ARG A 166 -7.94 6.57 11.97
N ARG A 167 -7.22 6.86 13.06
CA ARG A 167 -6.50 8.14 13.23
C ARG A 167 -5.49 8.37 12.10
N THR A 168 -4.76 7.35 11.69
CA THR A 168 -3.75 7.44 10.61
C THR A 168 -4.40 7.68 9.25
N LEU A 169 -5.49 6.99 8.92
CA LEU A 169 -6.23 7.20 7.68
C LEU A 169 -6.87 8.59 7.61
N ARG A 170 -7.29 9.15 8.75
CA ARG A 170 -7.75 10.54 8.86
C ARG A 170 -6.60 11.52 8.69
N GLN A 171 -5.49 11.29 9.38
CA GLN A 171 -4.27 12.10 9.26
C GLN A 171 -3.74 12.15 7.82
N PHE A 172 -3.87 11.04 7.08
CA PHE A 172 -3.45 10.95 5.67
C PHE A 172 -4.12 11.98 4.77
N VAL A 173 -5.32 12.45 5.13
CA VAL A 173 -6.10 13.44 4.37
C VAL A 173 -6.32 14.73 5.15
N SER A 174 -5.50 15.00 6.16
CA SER A 174 -5.63 16.19 7.01
C SER A 174 -4.62 17.28 6.62
N SER A 175 -4.99 18.53 6.88
CA SER A 175 -4.12 19.68 6.64
C SER A 175 -3.24 20.03 7.85
N ASN A 176 -3.74 19.75 9.05
CA ASN A 176 -3.02 19.95 10.30
C ASN A 176 -1.97 18.85 10.54
N PRO A 177 -0.82 19.19 11.16
CA PRO A 177 0.25 18.24 11.39
C PRO A 177 -0.14 17.20 12.45
N ALA A 178 0.46 16.02 12.40
CA ALA A 178 0.22 14.92 13.34
C ALA A 178 0.66 15.24 14.78
N SER A 179 1.48 16.28 14.97
CA SER A 179 1.87 16.82 16.28
C SER A 179 0.83 17.76 16.89
N ASP A 180 -0.19 18.17 16.12
CA ASP A 180 -1.29 18.99 16.63
C ASP A 180 -2.04 18.22 17.74
N PRO A 181 -2.30 18.84 18.91
CA PRO A 181 -3.11 18.23 19.96
C PRO A 181 -4.56 17.94 19.54
N GLY A 182 -5.07 18.63 18.51
CA GLY A 182 -6.42 18.41 17.97
C GLY A 182 -6.58 17.09 17.20
N PRO A 183 -7.83 16.69 16.91
CA PRO A 183 -8.08 15.58 15.99
C PRO A 183 -7.64 15.94 14.56
N PRO A 184 -7.34 14.93 13.70
CA PRO A 184 -7.06 15.20 12.31
C PRO A 184 -8.30 15.78 11.60
N ASP A 185 -8.12 16.95 10.97
CA ASP A 185 -9.19 17.78 10.42
C ASP A 185 -9.83 17.22 9.14
N CYS A 186 -9.21 16.22 8.52
CA CYS A 186 -9.66 15.58 7.28
C CYS A 186 -9.95 16.55 6.13
N ALA A 187 -9.28 17.71 6.08
CA ALA A 187 -9.55 18.79 5.14
C ALA A 187 -9.53 18.34 3.67
N PHE A 188 -8.76 17.31 3.33
CA PHE A 188 -8.62 16.77 1.98
C PHE A 188 -9.44 15.50 1.73
N ALA A 189 -10.26 15.03 2.68
CA ALA A 189 -10.97 13.75 2.55
C ALA A 189 -11.86 13.70 1.30
N SER A 190 -12.63 14.76 1.02
CA SER A 190 -13.46 14.83 -0.19
C SER A 190 -12.62 14.77 -1.47
N ALA A 191 -11.48 15.48 -1.51
CA ALA A 191 -10.60 15.54 -2.68
C ALA A 191 -9.81 14.25 -2.91
N VAL A 192 -9.37 13.57 -1.85
CA VAL A 192 -8.53 12.37 -1.92
C VAL A 192 -9.37 11.10 -1.98
N TYR A 193 -10.36 10.97 -1.10
CA TYR A 193 -11.19 9.77 -0.99
C TYR A 193 -12.48 9.84 -1.81
N GLY A 194 -13.16 10.99 -1.82
CA GLY A 194 -14.57 11.09 -2.23
C GLY A 194 -14.83 11.42 -3.71
N ARG A 195 -13.82 11.82 -4.48
CA ARG A 195 -13.98 12.09 -5.91
C ARG A 195 -14.28 10.82 -6.72
N SER A 196 -14.81 10.99 -7.93
CA SER A 196 -15.05 9.89 -8.89
C SER A 196 -13.76 9.16 -9.32
N ASP A 197 -12.61 9.82 -9.21
CA ASP A 197 -11.26 9.27 -9.40
C ASP A 197 -10.49 9.14 -8.08
N GLY A 198 -11.16 9.34 -6.93
CA GLY A 198 -10.57 9.24 -5.60
C GLY A 198 -10.33 7.79 -5.17
N VAL A 199 -9.77 7.62 -3.98
CA VAL A 199 -9.43 6.30 -3.43
C VAL A 199 -10.66 5.39 -3.36
N LEU A 200 -11.82 5.91 -2.93
CA LEU A 200 -13.01 5.08 -2.75
C LEU A 200 -13.50 4.48 -4.07
N ALA A 201 -13.57 5.29 -5.13
CA ALA A 201 -13.97 4.83 -6.46
C ALA A 201 -13.01 3.76 -7.01
N GLN A 202 -11.70 4.00 -6.89
CA GLN A 202 -10.65 3.07 -7.31
C GLN A 202 -10.70 1.74 -6.52
N LEU A 203 -10.94 1.78 -5.20
CA LEU A 203 -11.08 0.56 -4.39
C LEU A 203 -12.37 -0.20 -4.70
N LEU A 204 -13.46 0.49 -5.02
CA LEU A 204 -14.72 -0.15 -5.42
C LEU A 204 -14.59 -0.86 -6.77
N GLU A 205 -13.83 -0.29 -7.71
CA GLU A 205 -13.49 -0.94 -8.99
C GLU A 205 -12.63 -2.19 -8.75
N LEU A 206 -11.59 -2.10 -7.93
CA LEU A 206 -10.82 -3.27 -7.51
C LEU A 206 -11.70 -4.33 -6.84
N LYS A 207 -12.60 -3.90 -5.95
CA LYS A 207 -13.53 -4.81 -5.25
C LYS A 207 -14.41 -5.56 -6.23
N ALA A 208 -14.98 -4.88 -7.22
CA ALA A 208 -15.81 -5.53 -8.24
C ALA A 208 -15.03 -6.64 -8.97
N TRP A 209 -13.76 -6.40 -9.31
CA TRP A 209 -12.92 -7.44 -9.88
C TRP A 209 -12.65 -8.60 -8.90
N PHE A 210 -12.37 -8.31 -7.62
CA PHE A 210 -12.14 -9.33 -6.59
C PHE A 210 -13.39 -10.15 -6.22
N GLU A 211 -14.60 -9.65 -6.51
CA GLU A 211 -15.85 -10.39 -6.34
C GLU A 211 -16.04 -11.47 -7.42
N ASP A 212 -15.51 -11.25 -8.63
CA ASP A 212 -15.72 -12.13 -9.78
C ASP A 212 -14.48 -12.99 -10.13
N GLN A 213 -13.28 -12.46 -9.94
CA GLN A 213 -12.06 -13.14 -10.33
C GLN A 213 -11.80 -14.37 -9.45
N THR A 214 -11.41 -15.46 -10.10
CA THR A 214 -11.03 -16.72 -9.45
C THR A 214 -9.67 -17.22 -9.91
N LEU A 215 -8.86 -16.33 -10.49
CA LEU A 215 -7.59 -16.62 -11.11
C LEU A 215 -6.45 -16.60 -10.09
N PHE A 216 -6.54 -15.70 -9.11
CA PHE A 216 -5.43 -15.38 -8.22
C PHE A 216 -5.90 -15.27 -6.78
N HIS A 217 -5.12 -15.84 -5.86
CA HIS A 217 -5.20 -15.54 -4.43
C HIS A 217 -3.94 -14.78 -4.01
N PHE A 218 -4.12 -13.60 -3.42
CA PHE A 218 -3.06 -12.67 -3.06
C PHE A 218 -2.79 -12.77 -1.55
N TYR A 219 -1.56 -13.17 -1.21
CA TYR A 219 -1.08 -13.20 0.17
C TYR A 219 0.05 -12.20 0.33
N SER A 220 0.09 -11.54 1.49
CA SER A 220 1.13 -10.54 1.78
C SER A 220 1.23 -9.38 0.77
N ALA A 221 0.24 -9.18 -0.10
CA ALA A 221 0.18 -8.05 -1.03
C ALA A 221 -0.41 -6.80 -0.36
N SER A 222 -0.07 -5.64 -0.88
CA SER A 222 -0.51 -4.35 -0.33
C SER A 222 -1.27 -3.52 -1.36
N VAL A 223 -2.21 -2.72 -0.86
CA VAL A 223 -2.71 -1.52 -1.53
C VAL A 223 -1.81 -0.36 -1.13
N LEU A 224 -1.13 0.24 -2.10
CA LEU A 224 -0.37 1.46 -1.97
C LEU A 224 -1.22 2.63 -2.46
N VAL A 225 -1.47 3.60 -1.57
CA VAL A 225 -2.19 4.82 -1.91
C VAL A 225 -1.21 5.99 -1.84
N MET A 226 -1.24 6.86 -2.85
CA MET A 226 -0.42 8.07 -2.86
C MET A 226 -1.14 9.24 -3.51
N TYR A 227 -0.84 10.45 -3.04
CA TYR A 227 -1.30 11.69 -3.66
C TYR A 227 -0.37 12.86 -3.36
N GLU A 228 -0.37 13.88 -4.22
CA GLU A 228 0.28 15.16 -3.94
C GLU A 228 -0.73 16.22 -3.52
N ARG A 229 -0.45 16.87 -2.39
CA ARG A 229 -1.34 17.85 -1.76
C ARG A 229 -1.65 19.01 -2.71
N GLU A 230 -0.64 19.55 -3.37
CA GLU A 230 -0.77 20.67 -4.29
C GLU A 230 -1.61 20.32 -5.53
N GLU A 231 -1.57 19.05 -5.98
CA GLU A 231 -2.38 18.60 -7.11
C GLU A 231 -3.86 18.43 -6.75
N VAL A 232 -4.15 17.90 -5.56
CA VAL A 232 -5.53 17.74 -5.07
C VAL A 232 -6.16 19.09 -4.67
N GLU A 233 -5.38 20.02 -4.12
CA GLU A 233 -5.81 21.40 -3.85
C GLU A 233 -6.11 22.17 -5.14
N GLY A 234 -5.26 22.02 -6.16
CA GLY A 234 -5.39 22.71 -7.45
C GLY A 234 -6.50 22.19 -8.37
N ARG A 235 -7.24 21.14 -7.97
CA ARG A 235 -8.30 20.47 -8.74
C ARG A 235 -7.91 20.15 -10.19
N ARG A 236 -6.64 19.84 -10.45
CA ARG A 236 -6.20 19.46 -11.80
C ARG A 236 -6.90 18.15 -12.20
N ALA A 237 -7.42 18.10 -13.41
CA ALA A 237 -8.10 16.92 -13.93
C ALA A 237 -7.07 15.79 -14.15
N GLY A 238 -7.34 14.60 -13.58
CA GLY A 238 -6.65 13.35 -13.91
C GLY A 238 -5.21 13.19 -13.40
N GLY A 239 -4.97 13.21 -12.08
CA GLY A 239 -3.60 12.85 -11.62
C GLY A 239 -3.31 12.84 -10.13
N GLY A 240 -4.15 13.46 -9.29
CA GLY A 240 -3.79 13.72 -7.91
C GLY A 240 -3.67 12.46 -7.03
N VAL A 241 -4.48 11.42 -7.26
CA VAL A 241 -4.58 10.24 -6.36
C VAL A 241 -4.34 8.96 -7.14
N ARG A 242 -3.43 8.12 -6.65
CA ARG A 242 -3.10 6.82 -7.25
C ARG A 242 -3.31 5.71 -6.22
N VAL A 243 -4.08 4.68 -6.60
CA VAL A 243 -4.20 3.42 -5.87
C VAL A 243 -3.53 2.32 -6.69
N LYS A 244 -2.61 1.57 -6.09
CA LYS A 244 -1.87 0.50 -6.76
C LYS A 244 -1.77 -0.73 -5.88
N LEU A 245 -1.79 -1.92 -6.48
CA LEU A 245 -1.44 -3.17 -5.82
C LEU A 245 0.05 -3.43 -5.99
N VAL A 246 0.70 -3.88 -4.91
CA VAL A 246 2.15 -4.17 -4.88
C VAL A 246 2.46 -5.41 -4.04
N ASP A 247 3.70 -5.90 -4.17
CA ASP A 247 4.27 -7.05 -3.45
C ASP A 247 3.62 -8.40 -3.79
N PHE A 248 3.95 -8.94 -4.96
CA PHE A 248 3.31 -10.15 -5.50
C PHE A 248 4.14 -11.44 -5.35
N ALA A 249 5.07 -11.47 -4.39
CA ALA A 249 5.91 -12.64 -4.12
C ALA A 249 5.12 -13.88 -3.63
N HIS A 250 3.88 -13.69 -3.19
CA HIS A 250 3.03 -14.76 -2.65
C HIS A 250 1.62 -14.73 -3.28
N VAL A 251 1.57 -14.60 -4.60
CA VAL A 251 0.33 -14.83 -5.37
C VAL A 251 0.25 -16.30 -5.77
N MET A 252 -0.89 -16.92 -5.49
CA MET A 252 -1.18 -18.31 -5.77
C MET A 252 -2.30 -18.42 -6.82
N GLU A 253 -2.39 -19.56 -7.50
CA GLU A 253 -3.52 -19.84 -8.38
C GLU A 253 -4.83 -19.95 -7.59
N GLY A 254 -5.86 -19.24 -8.05
CA GLY A 254 -7.18 -19.20 -7.40
C GLY A 254 -8.02 -20.46 -7.64
N ASN A 255 -7.69 -21.27 -8.66
CA ASN A 255 -8.34 -22.56 -8.95
C ASN A 255 -9.87 -22.51 -9.02
N GLY A 256 -10.44 -21.42 -9.55
CA GLY A 256 -11.90 -21.28 -9.66
C GLY A 256 -12.58 -20.84 -8.35
N VAL A 257 -11.81 -20.48 -7.33
CA VAL A 257 -12.31 -19.99 -6.03
C VAL A 257 -11.98 -18.51 -5.85
N ILE A 258 -12.94 -17.77 -5.31
CA ILE A 258 -12.76 -16.35 -4.94
C ILE A 258 -11.73 -16.21 -3.82
N ASP A 259 -10.88 -15.19 -3.91
CA ASP A 259 -10.00 -14.81 -2.81
C ASP A 259 -10.77 -14.09 -1.69
N HIS A 260 -11.45 -14.88 -0.84
CA HIS A 260 -12.19 -14.34 0.29
C HIS A 260 -11.32 -13.60 1.31
N ASN A 261 -10.03 -13.95 1.41
CA ASN A 261 -9.11 -13.31 2.34
C ASN A 261 -8.82 -11.87 1.90
N PHE A 262 -8.43 -11.69 0.63
CA PHE A 262 -8.15 -10.36 0.11
C PHE A 262 -9.41 -9.52 -0.03
N LEU A 263 -10.50 -10.11 -0.56
CA LEU A 263 -11.79 -9.43 -0.71
C LEU A 263 -12.34 -8.94 0.63
N GLY A 264 -12.29 -9.76 1.67
CA GLY A 264 -12.71 -9.38 3.02
C GLY A 264 -11.91 -8.19 3.57
N GLY A 265 -10.59 -8.21 3.39
CA GLY A 265 -9.71 -7.11 3.78
C GLY A 265 -10.00 -5.81 3.01
N LEU A 266 -10.22 -5.91 1.70
CA LEU A 266 -10.56 -4.79 0.83
C LEU A 266 -11.90 -4.15 1.22
N CYS A 267 -12.93 -4.96 1.46
CA CYS A 267 -14.23 -4.49 1.96
C CYS A 267 -14.10 -3.75 3.29
N SER A 268 -13.28 -4.26 4.21
CA SER A 268 -13.01 -3.60 5.49
C SER A 268 -12.31 -2.25 5.31
N LEU A 269 -11.29 -2.17 4.44
CA LEU A 269 -10.60 -0.92 4.12
C LEU A 269 -11.55 0.12 3.50
N ILE A 270 -12.39 -0.31 2.54
CA ILE A 270 -13.43 0.52 1.91
C ILE A 270 -14.36 1.12 2.97
N LYS A 271 -14.79 0.31 3.95
CA LYS A 271 -15.63 0.78 5.05
C LYS A 271 -14.95 1.87 5.87
N PHE A 272 -13.70 1.67 6.29
CA PHE A 272 -12.95 2.66 7.07
C PHE A 272 -12.80 3.99 6.31
N ILE A 273 -12.50 3.93 5.01
CA ILE A 273 -12.36 5.14 4.17
C ILE A 273 -13.72 5.82 3.96
N SER A 274 -14.78 5.04 3.76
CA SER A 274 -16.15 5.57 3.57
C SER A 274 -16.65 6.28 4.83
N GLU A 275 -16.38 5.70 6.01
CA GLU A 275 -16.75 6.29 7.31
C GLU A 275 -16.08 7.66 7.52
N ILE A 276 -14.84 7.85 7.07
CA ILE A 276 -14.15 9.16 7.15
C ILE A 276 -14.83 10.22 6.28
N LEU A 277 -15.45 9.83 5.15
CA LEU A 277 -16.19 10.75 4.28
C LEU A 277 -17.56 11.12 4.85
N THR A 278 -18.22 10.18 5.54
CA THR A 278 -19.57 10.37 6.07
C THR A 278 -19.60 10.94 7.48
N ASP A 279 -18.55 10.72 8.29
CA ASP A 279 -18.43 11.19 9.67
C ASP A 279 -17.04 11.81 9.93
N PRO A 280 -16.83 13.07 9.53
CA PRO A 280 -15.60 13.79 9.83
C PRO A 280 -15.50 14.21 11.30
N ASP A 281 -16.50 14.02 12.17
CA ASP A 281 -16.52 14.62 13.52
C ASP A 281 -16.46 13.61 14.68
N GLU A 282 -16.41 12.31 14.40
CA GLU A 282 -16.49 11.21 15.38
C GLU A 282 -15.46 11.27 16.54
N CYS A 283 -14.39 12.07 16.44
CA CYS A 283 -13.45 12.27 17.54
C CYS A 283 -14.00 13.14 18.69
N SER A 284 -15.09 13.88 18.47
CA SER A 284 -15.71 14.74 19.48
C SER A 284 -16.76 14.03 20.35
N ALA A 285 -17.31 12.91 19.88
CA ALA A 285 -18.40 12.20 20.55
C ALA A 285 -17.96 11.35 21.75
N GLU A 286 -16.72 10.83 21.75
CA GLU A 286 -16.20 10.03 22.88
C GLU A 286 -15.79 10.90 24.08
N SER A 287 -15.32 12.13 23.86
CA SER A 287 -14.96 13.06 24.96
C SER A 287 -16.18 13.51 25.78
N ASN A 288 -17.36 13.60 25.16
CA ASN A 288 -18.59 13.98 25.84
C ASN A 288 -19.22 12.83 26.66
N LYS A 289 -18.88 11.56 26.37
CA LYS A 289 -19.36 10.42 27.19
C LYS A 289 -18.50 10.19 28.44
N ALA A 290 -17.22 10.60 28.43
CA ALA A 290 -16.33 10.48 29.58
C ALA A 290 -16.51 11.60 30.63
N GLN A 291 -17.25 12.67 30.32
CA GLN A 291 -17.60 13.74 31.28
C GLN A 291 -18.99 13.56 31.92
N LEU A 292 -19.73 12.50 31.55
CA LEU A 292 -21.08 12.20 32.05
C LEU A 292 -21.18 10.83 32.74
N SER A 293 -20.05 10.24 33.14
CA SER A 293 -19.98 9.02 33.97
C SER A 293 -19.25 9.27 35.27
#